data_AF-A0A7W9YSY2-F1
#
_entry.id   AF-A0A7W9YSY2-F1
#
_cell.length_a   1.000
_cell.length_b   1.000
_cell.length_c   1.000
_cell.angle_alpha   90.00
_cell.angle_beta   90.00
_cell.angle_gamma   90.00
#
_symmetry.space_group_name_H-M   'P 1'
#
loop_
_entity.id
_entity.type
_entity.pdbx_description
1 polymer ?
#
loop_
_entity_poly.entity_id
_entity_poly.type
_entity_poly.pdbx_seq_one_letter_code
_entity_poly.pdbx_strand_id
1 'polypeptide(L)'
;MQFTTLLAMIGTGMIIGACFDTYAHIFNRSERHRFIVWIADILFWVVQALYVFYTLLVINNGQVRLYIFFSILCGYATYQALFQRIYVRLLKKIIHIFVTLYRLIVRMFYYIIILPLRLLYRFCIFLFITTCHVVLSVGKILYKVIYGCIQFLLRPFIWIGRFIWERTPFRFQAAVGRFFHMGKGFFLKVANTFRKKG
;
A
#
# COMPACT_ATOMS: atom_id res chain seq x y z
N MET A 1 -35.89 52.33 -14.54
CA MET A 1 -35.45 52.12 -13.14
C MET A 1 -36.09 50.91 -12.47
N GLN A 2 -37.42 50.71 -12.50
CA GLN A 2 -38.06 49.62 -11.74
C GLN A 2 -37.85 48.21 -12.35
N PHE A 3 -37.83 48.09 -13.69
CA PHE A 3 -37.63 46.80 -14.38
C PHE A 3 -36.22 46.23 -14.18
N THR A 4 -35.20 47.09 -14.16
CA THR A 4 -33.81 46.70 -13.88
C THR A 4 -33.64 46.21 -12.45
N THR A 5 -34.33 46.83 -11.48
CA THR A 5 -34.38 46.33 -10.10
C THR A 5 -35.02 44.95 -10.04
N LEU A 6 -36.12 44.75 -10.75
CA LEU A 6 -36.84 43.47 -10.78
C LEU A 6 -35.96 42.34 -11.34
N LEU A 7 -35.33 42.55 -12.50
CA LEU A 7 -34.43 41.55 -13.11
C LEU A 7 -33.23 41.23 -12.22
N ALA A 8 -32.64 42.22 -11.56
CA ALA A 8 -31.53 41.98 -10.66
C ALA A 8 -31.95 41.17 -9.41
N MET A 9 -33.19 41.38 -8.93
CA MET A 9 -33.75 40.59 -7.82
C MET A 9 -34.07 39.14 -8.22
N ILE A 10 -34.52 38.93 -9.46
CA ILE A 10 -34.66 37.58 -10.03
C ILE A 10 -33.27 36.93 -10.17
N GLY A 11 -32.27 37.67 -10.65
CA GLY A 11 -30.88 37.23 -10.75
C GLY A 11 -30.28 36.79 -9.42
N THR A 12 -30.48 37.58 -8.37
CA THR A 12 -30.05 37.20 -7.01
C THR A 12 -30.79 35.98 -6.49
N GLY A 13 -32.09 35.83 -6.74
CA GLY A 13 -32.82 34.60 -6.45
C GLY A 13 -32.21 33.36 -7.11
N MET A 14 -31.76 33.49 -8.37
CA MET A 14 -31.05 32.41 -9.07
C MET A 14 -29.69 32.08 -8.44
N ILE A 15 -28.92 33.11 -8.04
CA ILE A 15 -27.63 32.93 -7.37
C ILE A 15 -27.80 32.23 -6.02
N ILE A 16 -28.79 32.63 -5.23
CA ILE A 16 -29.11 32.00 -3.94
C ILE A 16 -29.44 30.51 -4.17
N GLY A 17 -30.21 30.19 -5.22
CA GLY A 17 -30.50 28.81 -5.60
C GLY A 17 -29.25 27.98 -5.91
N ALA A 18 -28.32 28.54 -6.68
CA ALA A 18 -27.05 27.88 -6.99
C ALA A 18 -26.15 27.70 -5.74
N CYS A 19 -26.09 28.71 -4.88
CA CYS A 19 -25.36 28.64 -3.61
C CYS A 19 -25.97 27.58 -2.68
N PHE A 20 -27.30 27.50 -2.62
CA PHE A 20 -28.01 26.52 -1.79
C PHE A 20 -27.76 25.08 -2.26
N ASP A 21 -27.85 24.82 -3.57
CA ASP A 21 -27.53 23.49 -4.13
C ASP A 21 -26.06 23.10 -3.85
N THR A 22 -25.13 24.05 -3.99
CA THR A 22 -23.70 23.82 -3.70
C THR A 22 -23.49 23.49 -2.24
N TYR A 23 -24.10 24.28 -1.35
CA TYR A 23 -24.06 24.06 0.08
C TYR A 23 -24.63 22.69 0.45
N ALA A 24 -25.80 22.33 -0.09
CA ALA A 24 -26.45 21.05 0.14
C ALA A 24 -25.61 19.86 -0.35
N HIS A 25 -24.90 20.01 -1.48
CA HIS A 25 -24.05 18.95 -2.02
C HIS A 25 -22.75 18.78 -1.22
N ILE A 26 -22.13 19.87 -0.77
CA ILE A 26 -20.88 19.85 0.01
C ILE A 26 -21.14 19.41 1.46
N PHE A 27 -22.21 19.90 2.07
CA PHE A 27 -22.59 19.62 3.46
C PHE A 27 -23.68 18.56 3.54
N ASN A 28 -23.53 17.48 2.76
CA ASN A 28 -24.48 16.38 2.73
C ASN A 28 -24.80 15.89 4.16
N ARG A 29 -26.06 16.08 4.61
CA ARG A 29 -26.50 15.96 6.00
C ARG A 29 -26.24 14.58 6.65
N SER A 30 -26.00 13.55 5.86
CA SER A 30 -25.91 12.16 6.34
C SER A 30 -24.57 11.77 6.97
N GLU A 31 -23.46 12.43 6.62
CA GLU A 31 -22.12 11.95 7.02
C GLU A 31 -21.38 12.87 7.99
N ARG A 32 -21.87 14.10 8.21
CA ARG A 32 -21.14 15.12 8.96
C ARG A 32 -21.76 15.37 10.34
N HIS A 33 -20.92 15.66 11.32
CA HIS A 33 -21.32 15.89 12.71
C HIS A 33 -22.39 17.00 12.80
N ARG A 34 -23.53 16.70 13.44
CA ARG A 34 -24.73 17.57 13.48
C ARG A 34 -24.43 19.01 13.90
N PHE A 35 -23.50 19.21 14.84
CA PHE A 35 -23.11 20.54 15.31
C PHE A 35 -22.45 21.40 14.23
N ILE A 36 -21.62 20.79 13.37
CA ILE A 36 -20.93 21.52 12.29
C ILE A 36 -21.95 21.95 11.24
N VAL A 37 -22.89 21.07 10.90
CA VAL A 37 -23.98 21.38 9.96
C VAL A 37 -24.86 22.50 10.51
N TRP A 38 -25.14 22.51 11.81
CA TRP A 38 -25.92 23.59 12.45
C TRP A 38 -25.22 24.95 12.36
N ILE A 39 -23.93 25.04 12.69
CA ILE A 39 -23.17 26.29 12.57
C ILE A 39 -23.12 26.74 11.11
N ALA A 40 -22.87 25.80 10.19
CA ALA A 40 -22.80 26.09 8.78
C ALA A 40 -24.16 26.55 8.21
N ASP A 41 -25.28 25.97 8.67
CA ASP A 41 -26.64 26.39 8.28
C ASP A 41 -26.86 27.85 8.72
N ILE A 42 -26.56 28.18 9.98
CA ILE A 42 -26.73 29.55 10.49
C ILE A 42 -25.85 30.53 9.70
N LEU A 43 -24.57 30.21 9.49
CA LEU A 43 -23.65 31.06 8.77
C LEU A 43 -24.10 31.27 7.31
N PHE A 44 -24.57 30.19 6.65
CA PHE A 44 -25.09 30.25 5.30
C PHE A 44 -26.28 31.22 5.21
N TRP A 45 -27.27 31.07 6.09
CA TRP A 45 -28.45 31.95 6.09
C TRP A 45 -28.10 33.41 6.37
N VAL A 46 -27.17 33.67 7.28
CA VAL A 46 -26.69 35.04 7.57
C VAL A 46 -26.01 35.64 6.34
N VAL A 47 -25.14 34.90 5.67
CA VAL A 47 -24.45 35.36 4.45
C VAL A 47 -25.46 35.61 3.32
N GLN A 48 -26.44 34.73 3.12
CA GLN A 48 -27.47 34.94 2.09
C GLN A 48 -28.36 36.16 2.39
N ALA A 49 -28.76 36.35 3.66
CA ALA A 49 -29.53 37.51 4.08
C ALA A 49 -28.75 38.81 3.85
N LEU A 50 -27.47 38.83 4.21
CA LEU A 50 -26.58 39.97 3.99
C LEU A 50 -26.37 40.25 2.50
N TYR A 51 -26.21 39.20 1.69
CA TYR A 51 -26.08 39.32 0.24
C TYR A 51 -27.32 39.94 -0.42
N VAL A 52 -28.51 39.45 -0.07
CA VAL A 52 -29.78 40.02 -0.53
C VAL A 52 -29.90 41.49 -0.11
N PHE A 53 -29.61 41.79 1.16
CA PHE A 53 -29.67 43.15 1.69
C PHE A 53 -28.69 44.08 0.98
N TYR A 54 -27.46 43.62 0.71
CA TYR A 54 -26.46 44.37 -0.03
C TYR A 54 -26.94 44.67 -1.46
N THR A 55 -27.47 43.68 -2.18
CA THR A 55 -28.03 43.90 -3.51
C THR A 55 -29.21 44.88 -3.48
N LEU A 56 -30.04 44.80 -2.44
CA LEU A 56 -31.15 45.73 -2.23
C LEU A 56 -30.66 47.17 -2.05
N LEU A 57 -29.59 47.35 -1.28
CA LEU A 57 -28.98 48.63 -0.98
C LEU A 57 -28.40 49.27 -2.24
N VAL A 58 -27.66 48.50 -3.04
CA VAL A 58 -27.03 48.98 -4.28
C VAL A 58 -28.05 49.35 -5.36
N ILE A 59 -29.12 48.56 -5.51
CA ILE A 59 -30.01 48.68 -6.69
C ILE A 59 -31.27 49.49 -6.40
N ASN A 60 -31.73 49.52 -5.14
CA ASN A 60 -32.97 50.19 -4.75
C ASN A 60 -32.78 51.14 -3.55
N ASN A 61 -31.55 51.55 -3.24
CA ASN A 61 -31.21 52.37 -2.07
C ASN A 61 -31.75 51.79 -0.74
N GLY A 62 -31.92 50.47 -0.66
CA GLY A 62 -32.43 49.79 0.54
C GLY A 62 -33.94 49.90 0.75
N GLN A 63 -34.71 50.41 -0.22
CA GLN A 63 -36.17 50.41 -0.10
C GLN A 63 -36.74 48.99 -0.23
N VAL A 64 -37.16 48.44 0.91
CA VAL A 64 -37.82 47.14 0.99
C VAL A 64 -39.25 47.29 0.47
N ARG A 65 -39.57 46.60 -0.64
CA ARG A 65 -40.91 46.56 -1.23
C ARG A 65 -41.35 45.11 -1.45
N LEU A 66 -42.64 44.84 -1.30
CA LEU A 66 -43.19 43.47 -1.37
C LEU A 66 -42.87 42.73 -2.68
N TYR A 67 -42.85 43.43 -3.82
CA TYR A 67 -42.54 42.80 -5.12
C TYR A 67 -41.11 42.23 -5.20
N ILE A 68 -40.19 42.68 -4.35
CA ILE A 68 -38.80 42.21 -4.33
C ILE A 68 -38.73 40.78 -3.81
N PHE A 69 -39.47 40.47 -2.75
CA PHE A 69 -39.59 39.11 -2.24
C PHE A 69 -40.17 38.16 -3.30
N PHE A 70 -41.22 38.59 -3.99
CA PHE A 70 -41.77 37.82 -5.12
C PHE A 70 -40.76 37.61 -6.25
N SER A 71 -39.95 38.63 -6.56
CA SER A 71 -38.91 38.55 -7.60
C SER A 71 -37.82 37.54 -7.23
N ILE A 72 -37.37 37.54 -5.97
CA ILE A 72 -36.39 36.57 -5.46
C ILE A 72 -36.97 35.15 -5.48
N LEU A 73 -38.21 34.96 -5.01
CA LEU A 73 -38.89 33.66 -5.04
C LEU A 73 -39.06 33.14 -6.48
N CYS A 74 -39.46 34.02 -7.40
CA CYS A 74 -39.59 33.68 -8.82
C CYS A 74 -38.25 33.32 -9.46
N GLY A 75 -37.19 34.07 -9.16
CA GLY A 75 -35.83 33.76 -9.60
C GLY A 75 -35.31 32.44 -9.06
N TYR A 76 -35.54 32.18 -7.77
CA TYR A 76 -35.20 30.89 -7.17
C TYR A 76 -35.97 29.73 -7.82
N ALA A 77 -37.28 29.88 -8.04
CA ALA A 77 -38.09 28.86 -8.72
C ALA A 77 -37.63 28.61 -10.16
N THR A 78 -37.23 29.67 -10.88
CA THR A 78 -36.67 29.57 -12.23
C THR A 78 -35.35 28.81 -12.22
N TYR A 79 -34.47 29.09 -11.27
CA TYR A 79 -33.25 28.32 -11.06
C TYR A 79 -33.57 26.84 -10.82
N GLN A 80 -34.51 26.55 -9.92
CA GLN A 80 -34.83 25.18 -9.54
C GLN A 80 -35.46 24.39 -10.69
N ALA A 81 -36.34 25.01 -11.49
CA ALA A 81 -36.99 24.36 -12.61
C ALA A 81 -36.05 24.15 -13.81
N LEU A 82 -35.25 25.15 -14.17
CA LEU A 82 -34.49 25.17 -15.43
C LEU A 82 -33.02 24.79 -15.24
N PHE A 83 -32.37 25.32 -14.20
CA PHE A 83 -30.91 25.32 -14.07
C PHE A 83 -30.37 24.26 -13.10
N GLN A 84 -31.14 23.84 -12.10
CA GLN A 84 -30.72 22.86 -11.08
C GLN A 84 -30.11 21.60 -11.71
N ARG A 85 -30.79 21.00 -12.69
CA ARG A 85 -30.31 19.76 -13.34
C ARG A 85 -29.00 19.95 -14.09
N ILE A 86 -28.79 21.10 -14.71
CA ILE A 86 -27.56 21.41 -15.45
C ILE A 86 -26.44 21.68 -14.45
N TYR A 87 -26.71 22.52 -13.46
CA TYR A 87 -25.75 22.91 -12.43
C TYR A 87 -25.21 21.69 -11.66
N VAL A 88 -26.09 20.84 -11.13
CA VAL A 88 -25.70 19.65 -10.37
C VAL A 88 -24.91 18.66 -11.25
N ARG A 89 -25.27 18.51 -12.54
CA ARG A 89 -24.49 17.67 -13.47
C ARG A 89 -23.09 18.23 -13.71
N LEU A 90 -22.97 19.55 -13.91
CA LEU A 90 -21.67 20.20 -14.06
C LEU A 90 -20.83 20.07 -12.79
N LEU A 91 -21.42 20.33 -11.63
CA LEU A 91 -20.74 20.20 -10.33
C LEU A 91 -20.20 18.78 -10.13
N LYS A 92 -21.02 17.75 -10.36
CA LYS A 92 -20.59 16.35 -10.29
C LYS A 92 -19.48 16.02 -11.29
N LYS A 93 -19.57 16.53 -12.53
CA LYS A 93 -18.49 16.35 -13.52
C LYS A 93 -17.19 16.97 -13.06
N ILE A 94 -17.24 18.19 -12.53
CA ILE A 94 -16.07 18.90 -12.00
C ILE A 94 -15.45 18.09 -10.85
N ILE A 95 -16.26 17.68 -9.87
CA ILE A 95 -15.79 16.85 -8.74
C ILE A 95 -15.16 15.55 -9.28
N HIS A 96 -15.80 14.87 -10.23
CA HIS A 96 -15.27 13.63 -10.80
C HIS A 96 -13.94 13.84 -11.53
N ILE A 97 -13.78 14.95 -12.26
CA ILE A 97 -12.52 15.33 -12.90
C ILE A 97 -11.44 15.52 -11.84
N PHE A 98 -11.71 16.29 -10.78
CA PHE A 98 -10.75 16.51 -9.69
C PHE A 98 -10.35 15.20 -8.99
N VAL A 99 -11.32 14.33 -8.68
CA VAL A 99 -11.05 13.03 -8.06
C VAL A 99 -10.22 12.15 -8.99
N THR A 100 -10.51 12.17 -10.29
CA THR A 100 -9.77 11.40 -11.29
C THR A 100 -8.34 11.91 -11.43
N LEU A 101 -8.15 13.24 -11.49
CA LEU A 101 -6.83 13.87 -11.50
C LEU A 101 -6.03 13.54 -10.24
N TYR A 102 -6.65 13.66 -9.06
CA TYR A 102 -6.00 13.30 -7.80
C TYR A 102 -5.55 11.83 -7.80
N ARG A 103 -6.44 10.91 -8.20
CA ARG A 103 -6.11 9.48 -8.30
C ARG A 103 -5.01 9.22 -9.32
N LEU A 104 -5.02 9.92 -10.45
CA LEU A 104 -3.98 9.85 -11.47
C LEU A 104 -2.63 10.26 -10.88
N ILE A 105 -2.56 11.40 -10.19
CA ILE A 105 -1.35 11.91 -9.54
C ILE A 105 -0.82 10.89 -8.53
N VAL A 106 -1.65 10.41 -7.61
CA VAL A 106 -1.25 9.40 -6.62
C VAL A 106 -0.75 8.12 -7.30
N ARG A 107 -1.41 7.68 -8.38
CA ARG A 107 -1.01 6.50 -9.13
C ARG A 107 0.33 6.71 -9.84
N MET A 108 0.57 7.89 -10.41
CA MET A 108 1.86 8.23 -11.00
C MET A 108 2.97 8.22 -9.95
N PHE A 109 2.76 8.84 -8.78
CA PHE A 109 3.71 8.77 -7.67
C PHE A 109 3.98 7.33 -7.22
N TYR A 110 2.95 6.49 -7.12
CA TYR A 110 3.11 5.08 -6.77
C TYR A 110 3.99 4.35 -7.78
N TYR A 111 3.75 4.50 -9.09
CA TYR A 111 4.58 3.84 -10.10
C TYR A 111 5.98 4.43 -10.19
N ILE A 112 6.15 5.73 -10.00
CA ILE A 112 7.46 6.39 -10.07
C ILE A 112 8.34 6.06 -8.86
N ILE A 113 7.76 5.88 -7.67
CA ILE A 113 8.57 5.67 -6.45
C ILE A 113 8.58 4.20 -6.03
N ILE A 114 7.41 3.57 -5.93
CA ILE A 114 7.30 2.22 -5.32
C ILE A 114 7.73 1.14 -6.31
N LEU A 115 7.48 1.30 -7.61
CA LEU A 115 7.94 0.34 -8.62
C LEU A 115 9.48 0.24 -8.70
N PRO A 116 10.25 1.34 -8.82
CA PRO A 116 11.72 1.22 -8.86
C PRO A 116 12.29 0.74 -7.53
N LEU A 117 11.71 1.13 -6.39
CA LEU A 117 12.15 0.60 -5.09
C LEU A 117 11.99 -0.92 -5.01
N ARG A 118 10.86 -1.44 -5.52
CA ARG A 118 10.61 -2.88 -5.55
C ARG A 118 11.56 -3.61 -6.51
N LEU A 119 11.85 -3.01 -7.67
CA LEU A 119 12.82 -3.55 -8.61
C LEU A 119 14.23 -3.58 -8.01
N LEU A 120 14.64 -2.48 -7.35
CA LEU A 120 15.92 -2.37 -6.65
C LEU A 120 16.04 -3.43 -5.55
N TYR A 121 15.01 -3.60 -4.72
CA TYR A 121 14.99 -4.63 -3.69
C TYR A 121 15.15 -6.04 -4.26
N ARG A 122 14.41 -6.37 -5.34
CA ARG A 122 14.55 -7.67 -6.03
C ARG A 122 15.95 -7.85 -6.61
N PHE A 123 16.52 -6.80 -7.18
CA PHE A 123 17.88 -6.83 -7.72
C PHE A 123 18.92 -7.08 -6.63
N CYS A 124 18.82 -6.40 -5.48
CA CYS A 124 19.71 -6.64 -4.34
C CYS A 124 19.62 -8.07 -3.81
N ILE A 125 18.40 -8.63 -3.66
CA ILE A 125 18.22 -10.03 -3.26
C ILE A 125 18.86 -10.98 -4.28
N PHE A 126 18.63 -10.74 -5.57
CA PHE A 126 19.20 -11.56 -6.63
C PHE A 126 20.73 -11.57 -6.57
N LEU A 127 21.36 -10.41 -6.37
CA LEU A 127 22.81 -10.31 -6.17
C LEU A 127 23.27 -11.11 -4.96
N PHE A 128 22.60 -10.93 -3.81
CA PHE A 128 22.96 -11.62 -2.56
C PHE A 128 22.87 -13.15 -2.70
N ILE A 129 21.77 -13.66 -3.26
CA ILE A 129 21.58 -15.11 -3.50
C ILE A 129 22.66 -15.64 -4.44
N THR A 130 22.97 -14.90 -5.51
CA THR A 130 24.01 -15.29 -6.48
C THR A 130 25.38 -15.37 -5.81
N THR A 131 25.75 -14.35 -5.03
CA THR A 131 27.01 -14.35 -4.27
C THR A 131 27.09 -15.52 -3.29
N CYS A 132 26.04 -15.76 -2.49
CA CYS A 132 25.98 -16.89 -1.58
C CYS A 132 26.11 -18.23 -2.32
N HIS A 133 25.42 -18.39 -3.45
CA HIS A 133 25.49 -19.62 -4.25
C HIS A 133 26.90 -19.87 -4.78
N VAL A 134 27.59 -18.83 -5.27
CA VAL A 134 28.98 -18.92 -5.72
C VAL A 134 29.91 -19.33 -4.58
N VAL A 135 29.82 -18.69 -3.41
CA VAL A 135 30.64 -19.02 -2.24
C VAL A 135 30.46 -20.47 -1.80
N LEU A 136 29.21 -20.94 -1.71
CA LEU A 136 28.91 -22.33 -1.36
C LEU A 136 29.40 -23.31 -2.42
N SER A 137 29.30 -22.95 -3.70
CA SER A 137 29.76 -23.79 -4.81
C SER A 137 31.29 -23.96 -4.77
N VAL A 138 32.03 -22.87 -4.55
CA VAL A 138 33.49 -22.91 -4.36
C VAL A 138 33.86 -23.76 -3.15
N GLY A 139 33.18 -23.59 -2.02
CA GLY A 139 33.41 -24.40 -0.81
C GLY A 139 33.19 -25.90 -1.06
N LYS A 140 32.14 -26.29 -1.78
CA LYS A 140 31.89 -27.69 -2.17
C LYS A 140 32.98 -28.24 -3.07
N ILE A 141 33.48 -27.44 -4.02
CA ILE A 141 34.59 -27.83 -4.91
C ILE A 141 35.85 -28.06 -4.08
N LEU A 142 36.21 -27.13 -3.18
CA LEU A 142 37.37 -27.26 -2.30
C LEU A 142 37.28 -28.51 -1.43
N TYR A 143 36.13 -28.76 -0.80
CA TYR A 143 35.91 -29.98 -0.01
C TYR A 143 36.11 -31.24 -0.86
N LYS A 144 35.57 -31.29 -2.08
CA LYS A 144 35.73 -32.43 -2.99
C LYS A 144 37.19 -32.62 -3.41
N VAL A 145 37.93 -31.54 -3.64
CA VAL A 145 39.37 -31.59 -3.97
C VAL A 145 40.18 -32.11 -2.79
N ILE A 146 39.97 -31.58 -1.58
CA ILE A 146 40.66 -32.03 -0.36
C ILE A 146 40.38 -33.51 -0.10
N TYR A 147 39.11 -33.92 -0.14
CA TYR A 147 38.71 -35.31 0.01
C TYR A 147 39.37 -36.20 -1.06
N GLY A 148 39.44 -35.71 -2.31
CA GLY A 148 40.16 -36.36 -3.41
C GLY A 148 41.65 -36.53 -3.12
N CYS A 149 42.33 -35.50 -2.63
CA CYS A 149 43.75 -35.54 -2.25
C CYS A 149 44.01 -36.52 -1.10
N ILE A 150 43.20 -36.48 -0.04
CA ILE A 150 43.32 -37.40 1.09
C ILE A 150 43.11 -38.84 0.62
N GLN A 151 42.07 -39.08 -0.17
CA GLN A 151 41.81 -40.41 -0.71
C GLN A 151 42.93 -40.87 -1.66
N PHE A 152 43.49 -39.97 -2.47
CA PHE A 152 44.62 -40.26 -3.34
C PHE A 152 45.87 -40.66 -2.54
N LEU A 153 46.15 -39.97 -1.42
CA LEU A 153 47.28 -40.27 -0.53
C LEU A 153 47.09 -41.56 0.28
N LEU A 154 45.87 -41.85 0.74
CA LEU A 154 45.57 -43.04 1.54
C LEU A 154 45.38 -44.32 0.69
N ARG A 155 45.01 -44.19 -0.59
CA ARG A 155 44.88 -45.34 -1.52
C ARG A 155 46.14 -46.22 -1.61
N PRO A 156 47.36 -45.69 -1.79
CA PRO A 156 48.57 -46.53 -1.82
C PRO A 156 48.80 -47.23 -0.47
N PHE A 157 48.50 -46.56 0.64
CA PHE A 157 48.66 -47.15 1.98
C PHE A 157 47.67 -48.30 2.22
N ILE A 158 46.41 -48.14 1.82
CA ILE A 158 45.40 -49.21 1.91
C ILE A 158 45.76 -50.38 0.98
N TRP A 159 46.30 -50.08 -0.21
CA TRP A 159 46.75 -51.10 -1.15
C TRP A 159 47.93 -51.89 -0.59
N ILE A 160 48.93 -51.23 0.00
CA ILE A 160 50.05 -51.87 0.71
C ILE A 160 49.52 -52.71 1.88
N GLY A 161 48.59 -52.18 2.68
CA GLY A 161 47.99 -52.93 3.79
C GLY A 161 47.24 -54.19 3.33
N ARG A 162 46.49 -54.10 2.22
CA ARG A 162 45.81 -55.27 1.63
C ARG A 162 46.80 -56.27 1.04
N PHE A 163 47.85 -55.79 0.37
CA PHE A 163 48.91 -56.64 -0.18
C PHE A 163 49.64 -57.41 0.93
N ILE A 164 49.91 -56.76 2.07
CA ILE A 164 50.46 -57.42 3.26
C ILE A 164 49.44 -58.43 3.84
N TRP A 165 48.16 -58.07 3.93
CA TRP A 165 47.09 -58.93 4.45
C TRP A 165 46.91 -60.23 3.65
N GLU A 166 47.01 -60.15 2.32
CA GLU A 166 46.96 -61.32 1.42
C GLU A 166 48.19 -62.22 1.56
N ARG A 167 49.32 -61.67 2.03
CA ARG A 167 50.56 -62.42 2.27
C ARG A 167 50.71 -62.93 3.71
N THR A 168 49.77 -62.64 4.61
CA THR A 168 49.86 -63.06 6.02
C THR A 168 49.20 -64.43 6.26
N PRO A 169 49.82 -65.37 6.99
CA PRO A 169 49.27 -66.72 7.22
C PRO A 169 47.94 -66.71 8.01
N PHE A 170 47.04 -67.66 7.68
CA PHE A 170 45.66 -67.79 8.18
C PHE A 170 45.49 -67.70 9.71
N ARG A 171 46.51 -68.09 10.49
CA ARG A 171 46.52 -68.01 11.97
C ARG A 171 46.53 -66.55 12.49
N PHE A 172 47.15 -65.64 11.76
CA PHE A 172 47.25 -64.22 12.13
C PHE A 172 45.93 -63.47 11.85
N GLN A 173 45.27 -63.79 10.74
CA GLN A 173 43.96 -63.25 10.40
C GLN A 173 42.90 -63.63 11.46
N ALA A 174 42.98 -64.86 11.99
CA ALA A 174 42.13 -65.31 13.09
C ALA A 174 42.43 -64.60 14.43
N ALA A 175 43.69 -64.28 14.74
CA ALA A 175 44.06 -63.54 15.95
C ALA A 175 43.61 -62.07 15.91
N VAL A 176 43.79 -61.41 14.76
CA VAL A 176 43.33 -60.03 14.52
C VAL A 176 41.80 -59.96 14.50
N GLY A 177 41.12 -60.94 13.90
CA GLY A 177 39.66 -61.06 13.95
C GLY A 177 39.10 -61.16 15.37
N ARG A 178 39.76 -61.93 16.25
CA ARG A 178 39.41 -62.00 17.69
C ARG A 178 39.62 -60.66 18.40
N PHE A 179 40.74 -59.97 18.14
CA PHE A 179 40.99 -58.63 18.71
C PHE A 179 39.96 -57.59 18.26
N PHE A 180 39.57 -57.61 16.98
CA PHE A 180 38.57 -56.69 16.44
C PHE A 180 37.17 -56.94 17.03
N HIS A 181 36.81 -58.21 17.25
CA HIS A 181 35.56 -58.60 17.90
C HIS A 181 35.53 -58.19 19.39
N MET A 182 36.67 -58.31 20.09
CA MET A 182 36.85 -57.84 21.46
C MET A 182 36.69 -56.32 21.56
N GLY A 183 37.32 -55.59 20.63
CA GLY A 183 37.22 -54.12 20.54
C GLY A 183 35.80 -53.64 20.27
N LYS A 184 35.08 -54.24 19.31
CA LYS A 184 33.66 -53.93 19.05
C LYS A 184 32.79 -54.12 20.28
N GLY A 185 33.01 -55.19 21.05
CA GLY A 185 32.30 -55.43 22.31
C GLY A 185 32.57 -54.36 23.37
N PHE A 186 33.81 -53.89 23.47
CA PHE A 186 34.18 -52.81 24.39
C PHE A 186 33.56 -51.47 23.98
N PHE A 187 33.61 -51.12 22.68
CA PHE A 187 32.99 -49.90 22.14
C PHE A 187 31.47 -49.89 22.30
N LEU A 188 30.79 -51.02 22.08
CA LEU A 188 29.34 -51.15 22.32
C LEU A 188 28.98 -50.98 23.80
N LYS A 189 29.82 -51.49 24.71
CA LYS A 189 29.61 -51.36 26.15
C LYS A 189 29.80 -49.91 26.62
N VAL A 190 30.83 -49.22 26.10
CA VAL A 190 31.07 -47.80 26.38
C VAL A 190 29.93 -46.94 25.80
N ALA A 191 29.52 -47.17 24.55
CA ALA A 191 28.40 -46.46 23.92
C ALA A 191 27.08 -46.64 24.68
N ASN A 192 26.78 -47.85 25.15
CA ASN A 192 25.59 -48.09 25.99
C ASN A 192 25.68 -47.44 27.37
N THR A 193 26.89 -47.25 27.92
CA THR A 193 27.09 -46.59 29.22
C THR A 193 26.83 -45.08 29.11
N PHE A 194 27.26 -44.45 28.01
CA PHE A 194 26.94 -43.05 27.73
C PHE A 194 25.44 -42.86 27.43
N ARG A 195 24.78 -43.81 26.74
CA ARG A 195 23.33 -43.75 26.44
C ARG A 195 22.42 -43.96 27.66
N LYS A 196 22.94 -44.47 28.79
CA LYS A 196 22.16 -44.72 30.03
C LYS A 196 22.29 -43.58 31.05
N LYS A 197 23.11 -42.56 30.76
CA LYS A 197 23.46 -41.45 31.67
C LYS A 197 22.98 -40.07 31.18
N GLY A 198 22.29 -39.99 30.06
CA GLY A 198 21.53 -38.82 29.60
C GLY A 198 20.06 -39.19 29.47
#